data_AF-A0A9P6MFM8-F1
#
_entry.id   AF-A0A9P6MFM8-F1
#
_cell.length_a   1.000
_cell.length_b   1.000
_cell.length_c   1.000
_cell.angle_alpha   90.00
_cell.angle_beta   90.00
_cell.angle_gamma   90.00
#
_symmetry.space_group_name_H-M   'P 1'
#
loop_
_entity.id
_entity.type
_entity.pdbx_description
1 polymer ?
#
loop_
_entity_poly.entity_id
_entity_poly.type
_entity_poly.pdbx_seq_one_letter_code
_entity_poly.pdbx_strand_id
1 'polypeptide(L)'
;MANSQHSLRQMVRNQITEYSRLTQTLFTSLELMAEGKVPQAQPSDIIQQIVQLDSTLMGAVEKIELHQKQQRKIRQVRLEIEEQNKAIMSVIQSLRDAKLVLEANLEDLEERRAITADARSAEVSVAEIVAYANRLSNYTSAPPNFNPSDPNHPFEPPYPREVSMRAGILNQQHIPAAALVSLDGGFMPGTAGQLALPGAGTSDATSVDGSVAGGIANSNNLGNNIHPLSNNGSRPPLPQDMEDEEDDDSGSSSEEEGFSLYGRAMDLEERARQERERLAQEQQQQQEDEDAADIFDLDLS
;
A
#
# COMPACT_ATOMS: atom_id res chain seq x y z
N MET A 1 -35.25 -25.02 17.49
CA MET A 1 -35.54 -26.07 16.47
C MET A 1 -34.65 -27.31 16.67
N ALA A 2 -34.80 -28.05 17.77
CA ALA A 2 -33.88 -29.15 18.15
C ALA A 2 -34.58 -30.51 18.45
N ASN A 3 -35.86 -30.69 18.06
CA ASN A 3 -36.67 -31.84 18.52
C ASN A 3 -36.76 -33.05 17.56
N SER A 4 -36.25 -32.98 16.34
CA SER A 4 -36.45 -34.05 15.34
C SER A 4 -35.31 -35.07 15.25
N GLN A 5 -34.10 -34.77 15.73
CA GLN A 5 -32.99 -35.74 15.72
C GLN A 5 -33.08 -36.79 16.83
N HIS A 6 -33.77 -36.49 17.93
CA HIS A 6 -34.18 -37.52 18.90
C HIS A 6 -35.14 -38.52 18.24
N SER A 7 -35.93 -38.12 17.24
CA SER A 7 -37.03 -38.93 16.71
C SER A 7 -36.60 -40.22 15.98
N LEU A 8 -35.66 -40.18 15.03
CA LEU A 8 -35.30 -41.37 14.23
C LEU A 8 -34.35 -42.33 14.97
N ARG A 9 -33.33 -41.78 15.65
CA ARG A 9 -32.35 -42.58 16.41
C ARG A 9 -32.99 -43.25 17.62
N GLN A 10 -33.87 -42.55 18.33
CA GLN A 10 -34.60 -43.11 19.47
C GLN A 10 -35.64 -44.13 19.01
N MET A 11 -36.32 -43.90 17.88
CA MET A 11 -37.23 -44.89 17.29
C MET A 11 -36.51 -46.21 16.95
N VAL A 12 -35.36 -46.14 16.26
CA VAL A 12 -34.56 -47.34 15.94
C VAL A 12 -34.04 -48.02 17.20
N ARG A 13 -33.58 -47.24 18.19
CA ARG A 13 -33.13 -47.78 19.48
C ARG A 13 -34.26 -48.51 20.20
N ASN A 14 -35.46 -47.93 20.22
CA ASN A 14 -36.64 -48.52 20.85
C ASN A 14 -37.05 -49.82 20.14
N GLN A 15 -37.04 -49.85 18.80
CA GLN A 15 -37.31 -51.06 18.02
C GLN A 15 -36.28 -52.17 18.35
N ILE A 16 -34.99 -51.85 18.43
CA ILE A 16 -33.95 -52.83 18.78
C ILE A 16 -34.12 -53.35 20.22
N THR A 17 -34.49 -52.49 21.17
CA THR A 17 -34.76 -52.94 22.55
C THR A 17 -36.01 -53.81 22.65
N GLU A 18 -37.07 -53.49 21.91
CA GLU A 18 -38.27 -54.33 21.82
C GLU A 18 -37.97 -55.68 21.15
N TYR A 19 -37.15 -55.69 20.09
CA TYR A 19 -36.67 -56.94 19.47
C TYR A 19 -35.93 -57.83 20.47
N SER A 20 -35.01 -57.25 21.25
CA SER A 20 -34.29 -57.98 22.31
C SER A 20 -35.22 -58.50 23.40
N ARG A 21 -36.26 -57.75 23.76
CA ARG A 21 -37.25 -58.17 24.75
C ARG A 21 -38.13 -59.31 24.24
N LEU A 22 -38.59 -59.22 22.99
CA LEU A 22 -39.42 -60.24 22.36
C LEU A 22 -38.66 -61.56 22.18
N THR A 23 -37.39 -61.52 21.80
CA THR A 23 -36.55 -62.72 21.69
C THR A 23 -36.30 -63.40 23.04
N GLN A 24 -36.03 -62.62 24.10
CA GLN A 24 -35.95 -63.16 25.47
C GLN A 24 -37.27 -63.81 25.91
N THR A 25 -38.39 -63.14 25.64
CA THR A 25 -39.73 -63.66 25.97
C THR A 25 -40.06 -64.93 25.19
N LEU A 26 -39.66 -65.02 23.92
CA LEU A 26 -39.82 -66.21 23.10
C LEU A 26 -39.05 -67.38 23.70
N PHE A 27 -37.78 -67.21 24.04
CA PHE A 27 -36.99 -68.29 24.65
C PHE A 27 -37.56 -68.75 26.00
N THR A 28 -37.97 -67.83 26.87
CA THR A 28 -38.65 -68.17 28.13
C THR A 28 -39.99 -68.89 27.90
N SER A 29 -40.74 -68.52 26.87
CA SER A 29 -42.02 -69.18 26.53
C SER A 29 -41.82 -70.62 26.02
N LEU A 30 -40.75 -70.86 25.26
CA LEU A 30 -40.39 -72.19 24.78
C LEU A 30 -39.87 -73.07 25.93
N GLU A 31 -39.10 -72.50 26.85
CA GLU A 31 -38.63 -73.19 28.06
C GLU A 31 -39.80 -73.61 28.96
N LEU A 32 -40.77 -72.72 29.18
CA LEU A 32 -41.99 -73.03 29.93
C LEU A 32 -42.86 -74.08 29.25
N MET A 33 -42.94 -74.05 27.91
CA MET A 33 -43.65 -75.06 27.13
C MET A 33 -42.95 -76.43 27.22
N ALA A 34 -41.60 -76.46 27.25
CA ALA A 34 -40.82 -77.68 27.44
C ALA A 34 -40.96 -78.27 28.86
N GLU A 35 -41.16 -77.44 29.88
CA GLU A 35 -41.50 -77.86 31.25
C GLU A 35 -42.96 -78.31 31.43
N GLY A 36 -43.80 -78.23 30.40
CA GLY A 36 -45.21 -78.64 30.44
C GLY A 36 -46.16 -77.63 31.09
N LYS A 37 -45.73 -76.38 31.31
CA LYS A 37 -46.60 -75.28 31.77
C LYS A 37 -47.19 -74.54 30.57
N VAL A 38 -48.46 -74.13 30.64
CA VAL A 38 -49.12 -73.37 29.57
C VAL A 38 -48.53 -71.95 29.55
N PRO A 39 -47.88 -71.52 28.45
CA PRO A 39 -47.30 -70.18 28.37
C PRO A 39 -48.37 -69.10 28.33
N GLN A 40 -48.07 -67.90 28.84
CA GLN A 40 -48.99 -66.75 28.80
C GLN A 40 -49.21 -66.17 27.39
N ALA A 41 -48.28 -66.41 26.45
CA ALA A 41 -48.38 -65.99 25.06
C ALA A 41 -47.96 -67.15 24.17
N GLN A 42 -48.70 -67.39 23.08
CA GLN A 42 -48.36 -68.45 22.14
C GLN A 42 -47.07 -68.08 21.40
N PRO A 43 -46.09 -68.99 21.28
CA PRO A 43 -44.83 -68.70 20.61
C PRO A 43 -45.01 -68.28 19.15
N SER A 44 -46.10 -68.71 18.50
CA SER A 44 -46.49 -68.26 17.15
C SER A 44 -46.73 -66.75 17.07
N ASP A 45 -47.36 -66.17 18.08
CA ASP A 45 -47.78 -64.77 18.10
C ASP A 45 -46.56 -63.86 18.34
N ILE A 46 -45.63 -64.32 19.19
CA ILE A 46 -44.35 -63.64 19.44
C ILE A 46 -43.49 -63.62 18.16
N ILE A 47 -43.45 -64.72 17.41
CA ILE A 47 -42.73 -64.79 16.13
C ILE A 47 -43.35 -63.82 15.11
N GLN A 48 -44.68 -63.75 15.02
CA GLN A 48 -45.35 -62.78 14.14
C GLN A 48 -45.03 -61.33 14.52
N GLN A 49 -44.99 -61.01 15.81
CA GLN A 49 -44.59 -59.68 16.29
C GLN A 49 -43.13 -59.35 15.95
N ILE A 50 -42.22 -60.32 16.07
CA ILE A 50 -40.81 -60.16 15.67
C ILE A 50 -40.70 -59.86 14.17
N VAL A 51 -41.43 -60.60 13.32
CA VAL A 51 -41.43 -60.37 11.86
C VAL A 51 -41.99 -59.00 11.50
N GLN A 52 -43.06 -58.56 12.16
CA GLN A 52 -43.61 -57.21 11.97
C GLN A 52 -42.58 -56.16 12.39
N LEU A 53 -41.95 -56.32 13.54
CA LEU A 53 -40.98 -55.37 14.05
C LEU A 53 -39.74 -55.28 13.16
N ASP A 54 -39.26 -56.40 12.62
CA ASP A 54 -38.19 -56.46 11.63
C ASP A 54 -38.55 -55.68 10.36
N SER A 55 -39.77 -55.85 9.83
CA SER A 55 -40.24 -55.05 8.69
C SER A 55 -40.24 -53.54 8.97
N THR A 56 -40.61 -53.15 10.20
CA THR A 56 -40.60 -51.73 10.60
C THR A 56 -39.18 -51.19 10.80
N LEU A 57 -38.24 -52.02 11.25
CA LEU A 57 -36.83 -51.67 11.40
C LEU A 57 -36.19 -51.47 10.03
N MET A 58 -36.46 -52.37 9.08
CA MET A 58 -35.98 -52.24 7.70
C MET A 58 -36.45 -50.93 7.05
N GLY A 59 -37.73 -50.57 7.23
CA GLY A 59 -38.24 -49.27 6.78
C GLY A 59 -37.62 -48.06 7.48
N ALA A 60 -37.19 -48.19 8.74
CA ALA A 60 -36.46 -47.14 9.44
C ALA A 60 -35.02 -46.99 8.93
N VAL A 61 -34.36 -48.10 8.59
CA VAL A 61 -33.01 -48.11 8.00
C VAL A 61 -33.01 -47.44 6.63
N GLU A 62 -33.98 -47.74 5.77
CA GLU A 62 -34.12 -47.07 4.45
C GLU A 62 -34.25 -45.55 4.59
N LYS A 63 -35.05 -45.09 5.57
CA LYS A 63 -35.17 -43.66 5.88
C LYS A 63 -33.85 -43.05 6.35
N ILE A 64 -33.07 -43.77 7.15
CA ILE A 64 -31.72 -43.33 7.58
C ILE A 64 -30.82 -43.17 6.36
N GLU A 65 -30.80 -44.14 5.44
CA GLU A 65 -29.97 -44.07 4.24
C GLU A 65 -30.34 -42.87 3.37
N LEU A 66 -31.63 -42.61 3.19
CA LEU A 66 -32.12 -41.44 2.47
C LEU A 66 -31.66 -40.15 3.15
N HIS A 67 -31.84 -40.04 4.47
CA HIS A 67 -31.38 -38.87 5.23
C HIS A 67 -29.86 -38.69 5.14
N GLN A 68 -29.08 -39.76 5.20
CA GLN A 68 -27.62 -39.70 5.05
C GLN A 68 -27.21 -39.24 3.65
N LYS A 69 -27.91 -39.68 2.60
CA LYS A 69 -27.68 -39.22 1.23
C LYS A 69 -27.98 -37.73 1.07
N GLN A 70 -29.12 -37.28 1.63
CA GLN A 70 -29.47 -35.86 1.63
C GLN A 70 -28.49 -35.02 2.44
N GLN A 71 -28.06 -35.50 3.61
CA GLN A 71 -27.11 -34.80 4.46
C GLN A 71 -25.73 -34.66 3.80
N ARG A 72 -25.29 -35.68 3.05
CA ARG A 72 -24.09 -35.59 2.20
C ARG A 72 -24.23 -34.48 1.15
N LYS A 73 -25.38 -34.41 0.47
CA LYS A 73 -25.66 -33.36 -0.51
C LYS A 73 -25.70 -31.97 0.13
N ILE A 74 -26.33 -31.82 1.29
CA ILE A 74 -26.35 -30.55 2.04
C ILE A 74 -24.93 -30.12 2.41
N ARG A 75 -24.10 -31.04 2.89
CA ARG A 75 -22.70 -30.75 3.22
C ARG A 75 -21.91 -30.31 1.98
N GLN A 76 -22.10 -30.98 0.85
CA GLN A 76 -21.45 -30.61 -0.41
C GLN A 76 -21.82 -29.19 -0.84
N VAL A 77 -23.12 -28.86 -0.84
CA VAL A 77 -23.59 -27.52 -1.21
C VAL A 77 -23.07 -26.45 -0.24
N ARG A 78 -22.96 -26.76 1.06
CA ARG A 78 -22.37 -25.83 2.04
C ARG A 78 -20.91 -25.53 1.75
N LEU A 79 -20.11 -26.54 1.41
CA LEU A 79 -18.72 -26.35 1.02
C LEU A 79 -18.60 -25.50 -0.25
N GLU A 80 -19.48 -25.72 -1.22
CA GLU A 80 -19.52 -24.91 -2.44
C GLU A 80 -19.88 -23.44 -2.15
N ILE A 81 -20.84 -23.19 -1.26
CA ILE A 81 -21.18 -21.83 -0.81
C ILE A 81 -19.98 -21.18 -0.09
N GLU A 82 -19.29 -21.91 0.77
CA GLU A 82 -18.10 -21.41 1.46
C GLU A 82 -16.97 -21.05 0.49
N GLU A 83 -16.75 -21.88 -0.54
CA GLU A 83 -15.79 -21.60 -1.62
C GLU A 83 -16.17 -20.36 -2.43
N GLN A 84 -17.44 -20.25 -2.83
CA GLN A 84 -17.95 -19.08 -3.55
C GLN A 84 -17.86 -17.80 -2.70
N ASN A 85 -18.17 -17.87 -1.42
CA ASN A 85 -18.01 -16.73 -0.49
C ASN A 85 -16.55 -16.30 -0.40
N LYS A 86 -15.60 -17.25 -0.33
CA LYS A 86 -14.18 -16.93 -0.36
C LYS A 86 -13.78 -16.22 -1.65
N ALA A 87 -14.28 -16.68 -2.80
CA ALA A 87 -14.03 -16.03 -4.08
C ALA A 87 -14.60 -14.60 -4.13
N ILE A 88 -15.84 -14.40 -3.63
CA ILE A 88 -16.45 -13.06 -3.53
C ILE A 88 -15.61 -12.14 -2.67
N MET A 89 -15.16 -12.60 -1.50
CA MET A 89 -14.30 -11.79 -0.62
C MET A 89 -12.98 -11.41 -1.29
N SER A 90 -12.37 -12.34 -2.04
CA SER A 90 -11.17 -12.05 -2.84
C SER A 90 -11.41 -10.98 -3.90
N VAL A 91 -12.56 -11.03 -4.58
CA VAL A 91 -12.92 -10.02 -5.60
C VAL A 91 -13.16 -8.66 -4.95
N ILE A 92 -13.86 -8.60 -3.82
CA ILE A 92 -14.10 -7.36 -3.08
C ILE A 92 -12.77 -6.75 -2.63
N GLN A 93 -11.84 -7.56 -2.12
CA GLN A 93 -10.53 -7.08 -1.71
C GLN A 93 -9.74 -6.54 -2.91
N SER A 94 -9.68 -7.29 -4.01
CA SER A 94 -9.03 -6.82 -5.24
C SER A 94 -9.64 -5.52 -5.78
N LEU A 95 -10.96 -5.36 -5.69
CA LEU A 95 -11.63 -4.13 -6.11
C LEU A 95 -11.30 -2.95 -5.20
N ARG A 96 -11.22 -3.18 -3.88
CA ARG A 96 -10.78 -2.17 -2.92
C ARG A 96 -9.35 -1.74 -3.20
N ASP A 97 -8.45 -2.69 -3.42
CA ASP A 97 -7.04 -2.42 -3.70
C ASP A 97 -6.90 -1.64 -5.02
N ALA A 98 -7.61 -2.05 -6.08
CA ALA A 98 -7.65 -1.34 -7.35
C ALA A 98 -8.21 0.08 -7.21
N LYS A 99 -9.23 0.27 -6.37
CA LYS A 99 -9.78 1.60 -6.07
C LYS A 99 -8.73 2.49 -5.39
N LEU A 100 -8.04 2.00 -4.37
CA LEU A 100 -7.01 2.77 -3.66
C LEU A 100 -5.87 3.18 -4.60
N VAL A 101 -5.41 2.26 -5.45
CA VAL A 101 -4.40 2.55 -6.47
C VAL A 101 -4.90 3.62 -7.45
N LEU A 102 -6.18 3.56 -7.87
CA LEU A 102 -6.73 4.55 -8.77
C LEU A 102 -6.86 5.93 -8.11
N GLU A 103 -7.27 6.00 -6.85
CA GLU A 103 -7.36 7.25 -6.08
C GLU A 103 -5.97 7.91 -5.95
N ALA A 104 -4.94 7.14 -5.59
CA ALA A 104 -3.57 7.65 -5.53
C ALA A 104 -3.06 8.14 -6.89
N ASN A 105 -3.32 7.40 -7.97
CA ASN A 105 -2.95 7.84 -9.32
C ASN A 105 -3.71 9.10 -9.75
N LEU A 106 -4.96 9.27 -9.31
CA LEU A 106 -5.75 10.45 -9.64
C LEU A 106 -5.16 11.68 -8.96
N GLU A 107 -4.82 11.57 -7.67
CA GLU A 107 -4.14 12.62 -6.91
C GLU A 107 -2.78 13.00 -7.54
N ASP A 108 -1.94 12.02 -7.88
CA ASP A 108 -0.68 12.24 -8.60
C ASP A 108 -0.89 12.98 -9.94
N LEU A 109 -1.95 12.62 -10.67
CA LEU A 109 -2.27 13.25 -11.96
C LEU A 109 -2.81 14.66 -11.79
N GLU A 110 -3.56 14.95 -10.72
CA GLU A 110 -4.01 16.30 -10.39
C GLU A 110 -2.84 17.21 -10.04
N GLU A 111 -1.89 16.74 -9.22
CA GLU A 111 -0.66 17.47 -8.91
C GLU A 111 0.16 17.73 -10.17
N ARG A 112 0.42 16.70 -10.98
CA ARG A 112 1.16 16.84 -12.26
C ARG A 112 0.44 17.77 -13.22
N ARG A 113 -0.89 17.77 -13.24
CA ARG A 113 -1.68 18.68 -14.06
C ARG A 113 -1.51 20.12 -13.61
N ALA A 114 -1.49 20.39 -12.31
CA ALA A 114 -1.23 21.72 -11.75
C ALA A 114 0.16 22.22 -12.17
N ILE A 115 1.21 21.41 -11.95
CA ILE A 115 2.59 21.73 -12.35
C ILE A 115 2.68 21.98 -13.87
N THR A 116 2.01 21.16 -14.68
CA THR A 116 2.00 21.34 -16.14
C THR A 116 1.26 22.61 -16.56
N ALA A 117 0.19 22.97 -15.86
CA ALA A 117 -0.54 24.21 -16.12
C ALA A 117 0.34 25.44 -15.79
N ASP A 118 1.04 25.40 -14.66
CA ASP A 118 1.98 26.45 -14.26
C ASP A 118 3.15 26.54 -15.25
N ALA A 119 3.74 25.42 -15.65
CA ALA A 119 4.80 25.37 -16.66
C ALA A 119 4.36 25.89 -18.03
N ARG A 120 3.10 25.63 -18.43
CA ARG A 120 2.51 26.21 -19.65
C ARG A 120 2.31 27.71 -19.52
N SER A 121 1.96 28.22 -18.34
CA SER A 121 1.85 29.66 -18.12
C SER A 121 3.22 30.35 -18.13
N ALA A 122 4.26 29.65 -17.70
CA ALA A 122 5.66 30.07 -17.72
C ALA A 122 6.41 29.55 -18.98
N GLU A 123 5.73 29.53 -20.13
CA GLU A 123 6.33 29.04 -21.38
C GLU A 123 7.52 29.93 -21.79
N VAL A 124 8.72 29.34 -21.79
CA VAL A 124 9.96 29.99 -22.26
C VAL A 124 10.23 29.56 -23.70
N SER A 125 10.64 30.50 -24.54
CA SER A 125 10.93 30.17 -25.94
C SER A 125 12.15 29.26 -26.05
N VAL A 126 12.07 28.25 -26.91
CA VAL A 126 13.20 27.33 -27.17
C VAL A 126 14.44 28.08 -27.66
N ALA A 127 14.24 29.18 -28.40
CA ALA A 127 15.32 30.03 -28.88
C ALA A 127 16.11 30.67 -27.72
N GLU A 128 15.42 31.17 -26.68
CA GLU A 128 16.05 31.74 -25.49
C GLU A 128 16.80 30.67 -24.69
N ILE A 129 16.22 29.46 -24.54
CA ILE A 129 16.89 28.34 -23.86
C ILE A 129 18.19 27.99 -24.56
N VAL A 130 18.18 27.87 -25.89
CA VAL A 130 19.39 27.56 -26.68
C VAL A 130 20.42 28.69 -26.58
N ALA A 131 20.00 29.95 -26.69
CA ALA A 131 20.88 31.09 -26.54
C ALA A 131 21.54 31.15 -25.15
N TYR A 132 20.75 30.90 -24.09
CA TYR A 132 21.25 30.88 -22.72
C TYR A 132 22.16 29.67 -22.46
N ALA A 133 21.81 28.48 -22.96
CA ALA A 133 22.64 27.29 -22.86
C ALA A 133 24.01 27.49 -23.52
N ASN A 134 24.05 28.12 -24.71
CA ASN A 134 25.31 28.48 -25.37
C ASN A 134 26.15 29.46 -24.53
N ARG A 135 25.50 30.44 -23.89
CA ARG A 135 26.19 31.35 -22.96
C ARG A 135 26.76 30.61 -21.76
N LEU A 136 25.99 29.69 -21.18
CA LEU A 136 26.40 28.93 -20.00
C LEU A 136 27.53 27.92 -20.32
N SER A 137 27.53 27.36 -21.52
CA SER A 137 28.54 26.40 -21.99
C SER A 137 29.98 26.91 -21.83
N ASN A 138 30.21 28.22 -21.97
CA ASN A 138 31.55 28.81 -21.82
C ASN A 138 32.08 28.77 -20.38
N TYR A 139 31.20 28.55 -19.39
CA TYR A 139 31.51 28.57 -17.95
C TYR A 139 31.45 27.18 -17.32
N THR A 140 30.70 26.24 -17.89
CA THR A 140 30.41 24.95 -17.25
C THR A 140 31.31 23.81 -17.70
N SER A 141 31.90 23.85 -18.90
CA SER A 141 32.78 22.78 -19.37
C SER A 141 33.90 23.31 -20.27
N ALA A 142 35.11 22.80 -20.07
CA ALA A 142 36.23 23.06 -20.94
C ALA A 142 35.99 22.35 -22.29
N PRO A 143 36.09 23.06 -23.44
CA PRO A 143 35.86 22.44 -24.74
C PRO A 143 36.81 21.24 -25.00
N PRO A 144 36.46 20.30 -25.90
CA PRO A 144 37.20 19.03 -26.11
C PRO A 144 38.69 19.13 -26.51
N ASN A 145 39.27 20.32 -26.63
CA ASN A 145 40.70 20.55 -26.90
C ASN A 145 41.24 21.72 -26.04
N PHE A 146 40.70 21.93 -24.83
CA PHE A 146 41.12 23.03 -23.96
C PHE A 146 42.57 22.85 -23.50
N ASN A 147 43.43 23.79 -23.90
CA ASN A 147 44.79 23.90 -23.39
C ASN A 147 44.87 25.09 -22.41
N PRO A 148 45.11 24.87 -21.11
CA PRO A 148 45.21 25.95 -20.13
C PRO A 148 46.43 26.86 -20.34
N SER A 149 47.39 26.44 -21.17
CA SER A 149 48.59 27.22 -21.51
C SER A 149 48.41 28.17 -22.68
N ASP A 150 47.31 28.05 -23.44
CA ASP A 150 47.01 28.94 -24.57
C ASP A 150 46.06 30.08 -24.13
N PRO A 151 46.51 31.35 -24.13
CA PRO A 151 45.70 32.50 -23.72
C PRO A 151 44.51 32.81 -24.64
N ASN A 152 44.46 32.20 -25.82
CA ASN A 152 43.47 32.49 -26.86
C ASN A 152 42.19 31.62 -26.79
N HIS A 153 42.04 30.80 -25.74
CA HIS A 153 40.88 29.92 -25.63
C HIS A 153 39.72 30.58 -24.84
N PRO A 154 38.48 30.55 -25.34
CA PRO A 154 37.33 31.29 -24.77
C PRO A 154 36.73 30.67 -23.49
N PHE A 155 37.47 29.82 -22.77
CA PHE A 155 36.95 29.20 -21.54
C PHE A 155 37.06 30.17 -20.37
N GLU A 156 35.92 30.56 -19.82
CA GLU A 156 35.85 31.40 -18.64
C GLU A 156 35.69 30.54 -17.39
N PRO A 157 36.32 30.93 -16.26
CA PRO A 157 36.18 30.18 -15.02
C PRO A 157 34.71 30.21 -14.53
N PRO A 158 34.24 29.15 -13.86
CA PRO A 158 32.84 29.00 -13.44
C PRO A 158 32.37 30.05 -12.41
N TYR A 159 33.31 30.76 -11.78
CA TYR A 159 33.03 31.85 -10.85
C TYR A 159 33.87 33.09 -11.20
N PRO A 160 33.36 34.30 -10.90
CA PRO A 160 34.09 35.53 -11.15
C PRO A 160 35.39 35.55 -10.34
N ARG A 161 36.51 35.79 -11.02
CA ARG A 161 37.83 35.94 -10.38
C ARG A 161 37.98 37.33 -9.76
N GLU A 162 38.92 37.47 -8.83
CA GLU A 162 39.21 38.75 -8.18
C GLU A 162 39.49 39.88 -9.18
N VAL A 163 40.23 39.59 -10.25
CA VAL A 163 40.52 40.59 -11.30
C VAL A 163 39.24 41.06 -11.98
N SER A 164 38.31 40.16 -12.33
CA SER A 164 37.02 40.55 -12.93
C SER A 164 36.10 41.26 -11.93
N MET A 165 36.14 40.90 -10.64
CA MET A 165 35.39 41.59 -9.59
C MET A 165 35.91 43.02 -9.38
N ARG A 166 37.24 43.19 -9.35
CA ARG A 166 37.88 44.51 -9.22
C ARG A 166 37.67 45.38 -10.47
N ALA A 167 37.61 44.78 -11.65
CA ALA A 167 37.29 45.47 -12.89
C ALA A 167 35.79 45.76 -13.06
N GLY A 168 34.92 45.15 -12.26
CA GLY A 168 33.47 45.30 -12.36
C GLY A 168 32.99 46.72 -12.03
N ILE A 169 31.86 47.09 -12.62
CA ILE A 169 31.22 48.43 -12.47
C ILE A 169 30.99 48.78 -10.99
N LEU A 170 30.62 47.79 -10.17
CA LEU A 170 30.41 47.99 -8.74
C LEU A 170 31.66 48.50 -8.02
N ASN A 171 32.84 47.93 -8.33
CA ASN A 171 34.09 48.38 -7.73
C ASN A 171 34.53 49.75 -8.28
N GLN A 172 34.27 50.02 -9.58
CA GLN A 172 34.55 51.33 -10.18
C GLN A 172 33.74 52.47 -9.53
N GLN A 173 32.53 52.19 -9.05
CA GLN A 173 31.69 53.17 -8.33
C GLN A 173 32.18 53.44 -6.90
N HIS A 174 32.86 52.47 -6.28
CA HIS A 174 33.43 52.59 -4.93
C HIS A 174 34.82 53.24 -4.91
N ILE A 175 35.48 53.38 -6.06
CA ILE A 175 36.76 54.08 -6.19
C ILE A 175 36.46 55.59 -6.31
N PRO A 176 37.01 56.45 -5.42
CA PRO A 176 36.78 57.89 -5.52
C PRO A 176 37.28 58.41 -6.86
N ALA A 177 36.47 59.23 -7.54
CA ALA A 177 36.75 59.77 -8.88
C ALA A 177 38.13 60.46 -9.02
N ALA A 178 38.74 60.89 -7.92
CA ALA A 178 40.08 61.46 -7.86
C ALA A 178 41.21 60.47 -8.22
N ALA A 179 40.99 59.16 -8.09
CA ALA A 179 42.00 58.15 -8.41
C ALA A 179 41.99 57.69 -9.90
N LEU A 180 40.98 58.07 -10.68
CA LEU A 180 40.85 57.69 -12.10
C LEU A 180 41.51 58.69 -13.07
N VAL A 181 41.91 59.88 -12.61
CA VAL A 181 42.50 60.95 -13.45
C VAL A 181 44.03 60.88 -13.53
N SER A 182 44.71 60.01 -12.76
CA SER A 182 46.18 60.02 -12.66
C SER A 182 46.87 58.87 -13.40
N LEU A 183 46.42 58.53 -14.61
CA LEU A 183 47.10 57.56 -15.49
C LEU A 183 47.34 58.11 -16.92
N ASP A 184 47.57 59.42 -17.04
CA ASP A 184 48.22 60.00 -18.23
C ASP A 184 49.31 60.98 -17.78
N GLY A 185 50.58 60.60 -17.98
CA GLY A 185 51.75 61.47 -18.00
C GLY A 185 52.33 62.00 -16.68
N GLY A 186 53.58 61.61 -16.36
CA GLY A 186 54.52 62.51 -15.66
C GLY A 186 55.33 61.95 -14.48
N PHE A 187 56.55 61.50 -14.78
CA PHE A 187 57.81 61.75 -14.05
C PHE A 187 57.74 62.09 -12.54
N MET A 188 58.30 61.22 -11.68
CA MET A 188 58.81 61.60 -10.36
C MET A 188 60.33 61.37 -10.29
N PRO A 189 61.14 62.39 -9.92
CA PRO A 189 62.58 62.28 -9.84
C PRO A 189 63.06 61.77 -8.49
N GLY A 190 64.11 60.93 -8.51
CA GLY A 190 65.16 60.94 -7.50
C GLY A 190 65.04 59.96 -6.33
N THR A 191 65.65 58.79 -6.46
CA THR A 191 66.66 58.28 -5.51
C THR A 191 67.55 57.26 -6.23
N ALA A 192 68.85 57.37 -6.05
CA ALA A 192 69.91 56.74 -6.84
C ALA A 192 70.13 55.25 -6.52
N GLY A 193 70.51 54.46 -7.53
CA GLY A 193 70.89 53.05 -7.37
C GLY A 193 71.23 52.29 -8.66
N GLN A 194 72.13 52.82 -9.49
CA GLN A 194 73.20 52.11 -10.23
C GLN A 194 72.92 50.68 -10.81
N LEU A 195 72.76 50.57 -12.15
CA LEU A 195 73.69 49.92 -13.13
C LEU A 195 73.01 49.47 -14.45
N ALA A 196 73.69 49.82 -15.55
CA ALA A 196 73.82 49.09 -16.83
C ALA A 196 72.69 49.12 -17.91
N LEU A 197 72.97 49.88 -18.97
CA LEU A 197 72.55 49.71 -20.39
C LEU A 197 73.19 48.45 -21.04
N PRO A 198 72.94 48.06 -22.33
CA PRO A 198 72.05 48.64 -23.38
C PRO A 198 71.25 47.62 -24.26
N GLY A 199 70.41 48.15 -25.18
CA GLY A 199 70.07 47.54 -26.49
C GLY A 199 68.57 47.62 -26.83
N ALA A 200 68.04 48.56 -27.65
CA ALA A 200 68.17 48.81 -29.09
C ALA A 200 67.48 47.76 -30.02
N GLY A 201 66.48 48.22 -30.79
CA GLY A 201 65.88 47.51 -31.95
C GLY A 201 64.34 47.44 -31.87
N THR A 202 63.58 48.36 -32.49
CA THR A 202 63.10 48.39 -33.90
C THR A 202 61.84 47.55 -34.17
N SER A 203 60.82 48.23 -34.75
CA SER A 203 59.85 47.73 -35.76
C SER A 203 58.86 46.65 -35.31
N ASP A 204 57.66 46.47 -35.83
CA ASP A 204 56.87 47.09 -36.88
C ASP A 204 55.44 46.58 -36.66
N ALA A 205 54.46 47.27 -37.23
CA ALA A 205 53.09 46.77 -37.32
C ALA A 205 52.96 45.82 -38.51
N THR A 206 52.24 44.70 -38.37
CA THR A 206 51.45 44.15 -39.49
C THR A 206 50.30 43.27 -39.02
N SER A 207 49.11 43.72 -39.37
CA SER A 207 47.88 42.94 -39.60
C SER A 207 48.10 41.91 -40.70
N VAL A 208 47.62 40.67 -40.53
CA VAL A 208 47.26 39.78 -41.65
C VAL A 208 46.01 38.96 -41.30
N ASP A 209 45.02 39.17 -42.16
CA ASP A 209 43.75 38.48 -42.41
C ASP A 209 43.94 37.01 -42.85
N GLY A 210 42.94 36.15 -42.63
CA GLY A 210 43.05 34.72 -42.91
C GLY A 210 41.77 33.91 -42.72
N SER A 211 40.95 33.91 -43.75
CA SER A 211 39.70 33.19 -43.98
C SER A 211 39.70 31.64 -43.93
N VAL A 212 38.56 31.08 -43.48
CA VAL A 212 37.75 29.97 -44.07
C VAL A 212 38.34 28.53 -44.18
N ALA A 213 37.68 27.58 -43.50
CA ALA A 213 37.22 26.23 -43.96
C ALA A 213 36.75 25.46 -42.71
N GLY A 214 35.54 24.91 -42.57
CA GLY A 214 34.86 23.96 -43.45
C GLY A 214 34.90 22.57 -42.76
N GLY A 215 33.79 22.10 -42.20
CA GLY A 215 33.73 20.77 -41.56
C GLY A 215 32.41 20.45 -40.86
N ILE A 216 31.39 20.12 -41.63
CA ILE A 216 30.11 19.56 -41.16
C ILE A 216 30.29 18.06 -40.98
N ALA A 217 30.01 17.52 -39.79
CA ALA A 217 29.74 16.09 -39.59
C ALA A 217 28.66 15.92 -38.52
N ASN A 218 27.46 15.63 -39.00
CA ASN A 218 26.28 15.26 -38.23
C ASN A 218 26.23 13.73 -38.16
N SER A 219 25.99 13.14 -36.99
CA SER A 219 25.67 11.71 -36.88
C SER A 219 24.79 11.43 -35.67
N ASN A 220 23.47 11.46 -35.89
CA ASN A 220 22.49 10.76 -35.08
C ASN A 220 22.41 9.32 -35.56
N ASN A 221 22.65 8.32 -34.69
CA ASN A 221 22.02 7.00 -34.87
C ASN A 221 21.93 6.17 -33.56
N LEU A 222 20.69 5.92 -33.19
CA LEU A 222 20.05 4.80 -32.49
C LEU A 222 20.86 3.58 -31.98
N GLY A 223 20.51 3.13 -30.77
CA GLY A 223 20.74 1.77 -30.23
C GLY A 223 20.52 1.74 -28.71
N ASN A 224 19.30 1.53 -28.20
CA ASN A 224 18.74 0.21 -27.88
C ASN A 224 19.79 -0.79 -27.35
N ASN A 225 19.90 -0.94 -26.02
CA ASN A 225 20.46 -2.14 -25.40
C ASN A 225 19.88 -2.40 -24.01
N ILE A 226 19.01 -3.39 -23.98
CA ILE A 226 18.45 -4.08 -22.81
C ILE A 226 19.49 -5.12 -22.37
N HIS A 227 19.83 -5.14 -21.07
CA HIS A 227 20.57 -6.25 -20.44
C HIS A 227 19.79 -6.74 -19.21
N PRO A 228 19.50 -8.06 -19.10
CA PRO A 228 19.25 -8.70 -17.82
C PRO A 228 20.33 -9.75 -17.55
N LEU A 229 21.01 -9.65 -16.40
CA LEU A 229 21.76 -10.77 -15.85
C LEU A 229 21.50 -10.95 -14.35
N SER A 230 20.94 -12.12 -14.08
CA SER A 230 20.88 -12.89 -12.84
C SER A 230 22.22 -12.97 -12.09
N ASN A 231 22.17 -13.02 -10.75
CA ASN A 231 23.09 -13.86 -10.00
C ASN A 231 22.54 -14.35 -8.63
N ASN A 232 22.68 -15.66 -8.42
CA ASN A 232 22.57 -16.46 -7.18
C ASN A 232 23.50 -15.90 -6.06
N GLY A 233 23.41 -16.23 -4.76
CA GLY A 233 22.72 -17.26 -3.97
C GLY A 233 23.55 -17.57 -2.69
N SER A 234 22.85 -17.95 -1.61
CA SER A 234 23.28 -18.89 -0.54
C SER A 234 24.38 -18.53 0.51
N ARG A 235 24.02 -18.51 1.81
CA ARG A 235 24.36 -19.55 2.83
C ARG A 235 23.79 -19.25 4.26
N PRO A 236 23.69 -20.27 5.15
CA PRO A 236 22.81 -20.37 6.35
C PRO A 236 23.64 -20.55 7.69
N PRO A 237 23.21 -21.28 8.76
CA PRO A 237 22.23 -20.95 9.83
C PRO A 237 22.73 -21.11 11.32
N LEU A 238 21.93 -20.60 12.31
CA LEU A 238 21.71 -21.01 13.74
C LEU A 238 22.84 -20.86 14.82
N PRO A 239 22.59 -20.88 16.17
CA PRO A 239 21.33 -20.88 16.98
C PRO A 239 21.26 -19.98 18.27
N GLN A 240 20.04 -19.91 18.84
CA GLN A 240 19.62 -19.94 20.27
C GLN A 240 19.64 -18.73 21.23
N ASP A 241 18.44 -18.52 21.79
CA ASP A 241 18.03 -18.15 23.16
C ASP A 241 18.42 -16.78 23.75
N MET A 242 17.45 -15.86 23.82
CA MET A 242 17.12 -15.14 25.06
C MET A 242 15.63 -14.71 25.05
N GLU A 243 15.03 -14.92 26.20
CA GLU A 243 13.64 -14.72 26.59
C GLU A 243 13.27 -13.24 26.76
N ASP A 244 11.96 -13.00 26.76
CA ASP A 244 11.20 -11.91 27.40
C ASP A 244 11.47 -10.44 27.02
N GLU A 245 10.46 -9.77 26.44
CA GLU A 245 9.79 -8.63 27.07
C GLU A 245 8.57 -8.15 26.23
N GLU A 246 7.53 -7.73 26.95
CA GLU A 246 6.18 -7.38 26.51
C GLU A 246 6.07 -5.98 25.87
N ASP A 247 4.95 -5.78 25.16
CA ASP A 247 4.19 -4.54 24.94
C ASP A 247 4.90 -3.27 24.40
N ASP A 248 4.53 -2.84 23.17
CA ASP A 248 3.65 -1.68 22.99
C ASP A 248 3.48 -1.26 21.52
N ASP A 249 2.30 -0.72 21.25
CA ASP A 249 1.82 -0.08 20.03
C ASP A 249 2.83 0.88 19.38
N SER A 250 2.99 0.79 18.06
CA SER A 250 3.41 1.95 17.26
C SER A 250 2.99 1.81 15.80
N GLY A 251 1.77 2.27 15.53
CA GLY A 251 1.47 2.89 14.24
C GLY A 251 2.32 4.14 14.07
N SER A 252 3.05 4.22 12.97
CA SER A 252 3.78 5.43 12.58
C SER A 252 3.80 5.56 11.07
N SER A 253 3.21 6.65 10.57
CA SER A 253 3.76 7.52 9.51
C SER A 253 2.81 8.71 9.37
N SER A 254 3.25 9.92 9.70
CA SER A 254 3.80 10.93 8.76
C SER A 254 2.68 11.45 7.82
N GLU A 255 2.41 12.74 7.64
CA GLU A 255 3.22 13.95 7.66
C GLU A 255 2.37 15.20 7.97
N GLU A 256 3.11 16.24 8.35
CA GLU A 256 2.88 17.69 8.15
C GLU A 256 1.53 18.16 7.57
N GLU A 257 0.71 18.83 8.37
CA GLU A 257 0.05 20.08 7.97
C GLU A 257 -0.18 20.96 9.22
N GLY A 258 0.43 22.15 9.23
CA GLY A 258 0.19 23.14 10.25
C GLY A 258 -1.17 23.79 10.07
N PHE A 259 -2.22 23.26 10.71
CA PHE A 259 -3.50 23.95 10.88
C PHE A 259 -4.19 23.56 12.21
N SER A 260 -4.29 24.54 13.11
CA SER A 260 -5.04 24.59 14.39
C SER A 260 -5.32 23.28 15.13
N LEU A 261 -4.41 22.92 16.06
CA LEU A 261 -4.57 21.85 17.06
C LEU A 261 -5.88 21.95 17.89
N TYR A 262 -6.48 23.16 17.96
CA TYR A 262 -7.73 23.40 18.71
C TYR A 262 -9.01 22.97 17.96
N GLY A 263 -8.99 22.88 16.62
CA GLY A 263 -10.19 22.48 15.86
C GLY A 263 -10.49 20.99 15.99
N ARG A 264 -9.46 20.15 15.88
CA ARG A 264 -9.61 18.68 15.87
C ARG A 264 -10.02 18.10 17.24
N ALA A 265 -9.63 18.76 18.33
CA ALA A 265 -10.03 18.37 19.68
C ALA A 265 -11.51 18.70 19.96
N MET A 266 -11.99 19.86 19.47
CA MET A 266 -13.39 20.27 19.59
C MET A 266 -14.33 19.33 18.81
N ASP A 267 -13.95 18.94 17.59
CA ASP A 267 -14.77 18.04 16.76
C ASP A 267 -14.93 16.63 17.38
N LEU A 268 -13.90 16.16 18.07
CA LEU A 268 -13.94 14.88 18.80
C LEU A 268 -14.83 14.97 20.05
N GLU A 269 -14.74 16.07 20.79
CA GLU A 269 -15.56 16.29 21.98
C GLU A 269 -17.04 16.50 21.62
N GLU A 270 -17.32 17.19 20.51
CA GLU A 270 -18.68 17.41 20.01
C GLU A 270 -19.32 16.10 19.51
N ARG A 271 -18.56 15.23 18.83
CA ARG A 271 -19.03 13.88 18.47
C ARG A 271 -19.32 13.01 19.69
N ALA A 272 -18.43 13.02 20.68
CA ALA A 272 -18.63 12.27 21.93
C ALA A 272 -19.87 12.76 22.70
N ARG A 273 -20.16 14.07 22.64
CA ARG A 273 -21.36 14.66 23.24
C ARG A 273 -22.64 14.26 22.50
N GLN A 274 -22.64 14.31 21.17
CA GLN A 274 -23.77 13.85 20.36
C GLN A 274 -24.06 12.36 20.56
N GLU A 275 -23.04 11.53 20.71
CA GLU A 275 -23.21 10.09 20.96
C GLU A 275 -23.81 9.81 22.34
N ARG A 276 -23.38 10.55 23.37
CA ARG A 276 -24.00 10.50 24.70
C ARG A 276 -25.46 10.98 24.70
N GLU A 277 -25.77 12.02 23.94
CA GLU A 277 -27.14 12.53 23.80
C GLU A 277 -28.05 11.52 23.07
N ARG A 278 -27.56 10.82 22.03
CA ARG A 278 -28.30 9.72 21.39
C ARG A 278 -28.58 8.57 22.36
N LEU A 279 -27.57 8.14 23.11
CA LEU A 279 -27.74 7.06 24.09
C LEU A 279 -28.72 7.44 25.22
N ALA A 280 -28.72 8.71 25.63
CA ALA A 280 -29.68 9.21 26.61
C ALA A 280 -31.12 9.25 26.05
N GLN A 281 -31.30 9.63 24.77
CA GLN A 281 -32.61 9.56 24.11
C GLN A 281 -33.10 8.12 23.94
N GLU A 282 -32.22 7.18 23.60
CA GLU A 282 -32.58 5.76 23.50
C GLU A 282 -32.98 5.18 24.86
N GLN A 283 -32.31 5.59 25.95
CA GLN A 283 -32.73 5.19 27.30
C GLN A 283 -34.07 5.82 27.73
N GLN A 284 -34.32 7.08 27.35
CA GLN A 284 -35.63 7.72 27.60
C GLN A 284 -36.75 7.02 26.83
N GLN A 285 -36.54 6.66 25.57
CA GLN A 285 -37.53 5.88 24.80
C GLN A 285 -37.79 4.51 25.43
N GLN A 286 -36.74 3.83 25.91
CA GLN A 286 -36.92 2.55 26.59
C GLN A 286 -37.71 2.70 27.90
N GLN A 287 -37.47 3.77 28.67
CA GLN A 287 -38.25 4.06 29.88
C GLN A 287 -39.70 4.43 29.56
N GLU A 288 -39.96 5.22 28.51
CA GLU A 288 -41.33 5.54 28.08
C GLU A 288 -42.08 4.31 27.57
N ASP A 289 -41.40 3.38 26.89
CA ASP A 289 -41.97 2.11 26.45
C ASP A 289 -42.24 1.15 27.62
N GLU A 290 -41.40 1.13 28.66
CA GLU A 290 -41.63 0.38 29.91
C GLU A 290 -42.80 0.97 30.72
N ASP A 291 -42.85 2.29 30.89
CA ASP A 291 -43.96 2.97 31.58
C ASP A 291 -45.29 2.82 30.81
N ALA A 292 -45.24 2.79 29.47
CA ALA A 292 -46.41 2.50 28.65
C ALA A 292 -46.88 1.05 28.79
N ALA A 293 -45.97 0.09 28.96
CA ALA A 293 -46.34 -1.31 29.22
C ALA A 293 -46.99 -1.48 30.60
N ASP A 294 -46.52 -0.77 31.62
CA ASP A 294 -47.10 -0.80 32.97
C ASP A 294 -48.48 -0.13 33.07
N ILE A 295 -48.81 0.81 32.17
CA ILE A 295 -50.16 1.40 32.08
C ILE A 295 -51.19 0.42 31.50
N PHE A 296 -50.79 -0.54 30.65
CA PHE A 296 -51.72 -1.51 30.04
C PHE A 296 -52.00 -2.75 30.91
N ASP A 297 -51.26 -2.96 32.00
CA ASP A 297 -51.43 -4.14 32.88
C ASP A 297 -52.32 -3.86 34.12
N LEU A 298 -52.88 -2.65 34.25
CA LEU A 298 -53.76 -2.25 35.37
C LEU A 298 -55.27 -2.37 35.11
N ASP A 299 -55.71 -2.84 33.93
CA ASP A 299 -57.15 -2.92 33.58
C ASP A 299 -57.67 -4.35 33.32
N LEU A 300 -56.98 -5.37 33.85
CA LEU A 300 -57.38 -6.79 33.73
C LEU A 300 -57.47 -7.57 35.07
N SER A 301 -57.64 -6.88 36.21
CA SER A 301 -58.04 -7.53 37.48
C SER A 301 -59.39 -7.03 37.99
#